data_AF-A0A256GVJ7-F1
#
_entry.id   AF-A0A256GVJ7-F1
#
_cell.length_a   1.000
_cell.length_b   1.000
_cell.length_c   1.000
_cell.angle_alpha   90.00
_cell.angle_beta   90.00
_cell.angle_gamma   90.00
#
_symmetry.space_group_name_H-M   'P 1'
#
loop_
_entity.id
_entity.type
_entity.pdbx_description
1 polymer ?
#
loop_
_entity_poly.entity_id
_entity_poly.type
_entity_poly.pdbx_seq_one_letter_code
_entity_poly.pdbx_strand_id
1 'polypeptide(L)'
;MLTFVGKGYSPAFVENYDRIAGRLSEGEDILLVDGPDDICAPLLCGGDCHCYEASVRERDRLALEAVGKLLGQTLSTQNRFGLDAERLAVMRSAFAEGTLRKACERCEWSNLCTRIATTDQFHGVKITRPPASG
;
A
#
# COMPACT_ATOMS: atom_id res chain seq x y z
N MET A 1 -2.00 1.22 -0.94
CA MET A 1 -1.02 1.08 -2.04
C MET A 1 -1.55 0.37 -3.29
N LEU A 2 -1.84 -0.94 -3.25
CA LEU A 2 -2.08 -1.77 -4.46
C LEU A 2 -3.17 -1.27 -5.42
N THR A 3 -4.13 -0.50 -4.91
CA THR A 3 -5.30 0.04 -5.64
C THR A 3 -5.34 1.56 -5.64
N PHE A 4 -4.20 2.24 -5.40
CA PHE A 4 -4.18 3.70 -5.39
C PHE A 4 -4.39 4.26 -6.80
N VAL A 5 -5.46 5.04 -6.99
CA VAL A 5 -5.87 5.65 -8.27
C VAL A 5 -5.91 7.18 -8.24
N GLY A 6 -5.38 7.81 -7.17
CA GLY A 6 -5.35 9.27 -7.03
C GLY A 6 -6.72 9.94 -6.77
N LYS A 7 -7.65 9.25 -6.08
CA LYS A 7 -8.99 9.76 -5.78
C LYS A 7 -9.34 9.55 -4.31
N GLY A 8 -10.24 10.39 -3.78
CA GLY A 8 -10.80 10.23 -2.43
C GLY A 8 -10.03 10.93 -1.31
N TYR A 9 -9.00 11.70 -1.64
CA TYR A 9 -8.16 12.44 -0.67
C TYR A 9 -8.07 13.92 -1.01
N SER A 10 -7.52 14.71 -0.09
CA SER A 10 -7.22 16.13 -0.35
C SER A 10 -6.20 16.27 -1.50
N PRO A 11 -6.22 17.38 -2.26
CA PRO A 11 -5.28 17.58 -3.36
C PRO A 11 -3.81 17.41 -2.96
N ALA A 12 -3.41 17.98 -1.83
CA ALA A 12 -2.03 17.88 -1.32
C ALA A 12 -1.63 16.43 -0.97
N PHE A 13 -2.57 15.63 -0.44
CA PHE A 13 -2.31 14.22 -0.17
C PHE A 13 -2.17 13.41 -1.47
N VAL A 14 -3.04 13.66 -2.45
CA VAL A 14 -2.96 13.00 -3.76
C VAL A 14 -1.65 13.34 -4.46
N GLU A 15 -1.25 14.61 -4.50
CA GLU A 15 0.00 15.04 -5.15
C GLU A 15 1.22 14.38 -4.50
N ASN A 16 1.26 14.30 -3.17
CA ASN A 16 2.35 13.61 -2.48
C ASN A 16 2.36 12.10 -2.78
N TYR A 17 1.19 11.44 -2.75
CA TYR A 17 1.14 10.01 -2.98
C TYR A 17 1.38 9.66 -4.46
N ASP A 18 1.00 10.51 -5.42
CA ASP A 18 1.36 10.36 -6.83
C ASP A 18 2.88 10.41 -7.02
N ARG A 19 3.59 11.33 -6.35
CA ARG A 19 5.06 11.38 -6.37
C ARG A 19 5.69 10.09 -5.83
N ILE A 20 5.19 9.60 -4.70
CA ILE A 20 5.67 8.35 -4.10
C ILE A 20 5.38 7.17 -5.03
N ALA A 21 4.18 7.12 -5.62
CA ALA A 21 3.82 6.07 -6.57
C ALA A 21 4.73 6.04 -7.80
N GLY A 22 5.18 7.21 -8.29
CA GLY A 22 6.20 7.33 -9.33
C GLY A 22 7.52 6.69 -8.91
N ARG A 23 8.08 7.08 -7.76
CA ARG A 23 9.34 6.53 -7.22
C ARG A 23 9.28 5.00 -7.04
N LEU A 24 8.17 4.51 -6.48
CA LEU A 24 7.95 3.06 -6.34
C LEU A 24 7.89 2.36 -7.70
N SER A 25 7.30 3.00 -8.71
CA SER A 25 7.21 2.45 -10.05
C SER A 25 8.58 2.37 -10.74
N GLU A 26 9.45 3.35 -10.47
CA GLU A 26 10.85 3.37 -10.90
C GLU A 26 11.71 2.32 -10.17
N GLY A 27 11.21 1.76 -9.05
CA GLY A 27 11.83 0.65 -8.34
C GLY A 27 12.58 1.04 -7.08
N GLU A 28 12.25 2.20 -6.51
CA GLU A 28 12.76 2.58 -5.21
C GLU A 28 12.33 1.58 -4.12
N ASP A 29 13.28 1.21 -3.26
CA ASP A 29 13.02 0.36 -2.10
C ASP A 29 12.13 1.06 -1.07
N ILE A 30 11.17 0.31 -0.52
CA ILE A 30 10.32 0.76 0.58
C ILE A 30 11.05 0.54 1.90
N LEU A 31 11.19 1.59 2.72
CA LEU A 31 11.52 1.44 4.13
C LEU A 31 10.22 1.33 4.93
N LEU A 32 10.05 0.22 5.65
CA LEU A 32 8.93 0.07 6.57
C LEU A 32 9.26 0.81 7.87
N VAL A 33 8.34 1.62 8.38
CA VAL A 33 8.52 2.40 9.62
C VAL A 33 7.33 2.22 10.55
N ASP A 34 7.56 2.43 11.84
CA ASP A 34 6.47 2.48 12.82
C ASP A 34 5.96 3.93 12.94
N GLY A 35 4.66 4.12 12.73
CA GLY A 35 4.03 5.43 12.82
C GLY A 35 4.04 6.22 11.51
N PRO A 36 4.07 7.56 11.56
CA PRO A 36 3.94 8.42 10.37
C PRO A 36 5.04 8.16 9.34
N ASP A 37 4.64 8.05 8.08
CA ASP A 37 5.53 7.80 6.94
C ASP A 37 5.46 8.94 5.89
N ASP A 38 6.20 8.76 4.80
CA ASP A 38 6.23 9.70 3.67
C ASP A 38 4.84 9.92 3.05
N ILE A 39 3.95 8.92 3.08
CA ILE A 39 2.58 9.04 2.54
C ILE A 39 1.76 10.00 3.40
N CYS A 40 1.89 9.88 4.72
CA CYS A 40 1.13 10.65 5.69
C CYS A 40 1.66 12.08 5.92
N ALA A 41 2.84 12.43 5.40
CA ALA A 41 3.46 13.74 5.61
C ALA A 41 2.53 14.96 5.36
N PRO A 42 1.66 14.99 4.33
CA PRO A 42 0.75 16.13 4.11
C PRO A 42 -0.38 16.26 5.15
N LEU A 43 -0.60 15.26 6.00
CA LEU A 43 -1.67 15.26 7.01
C LEU A 43 -1.26 15.97 8.31
N LEU A 44 -0.13 16.69 8.34
CA LEU A 44 0.38 17.43 9.50
C LEU A 44 0.26 16.64 10.81
N CYS A 45 1.18 15.72 11.06
CA CYS A 45 1.21 14.97 12.31
C CYS A 45 1.78 15.82 13.46
N GLY A 46 0.89 16.42 14.24
CA GLY A 46 1.16 16.98 15.57
C GLY A 46 1.06 15.93 16.69
N GLY A 47 0.78 16.36 17.93
CA GLY A 47 0.70 15.49 19.11
C GLY A 47 -0.37 14.39 19.03
N ASP A 48 -1.49 14.64 18.33
CA ASP A 48 -2.59 13.70 18.10
C ASP A 48 -2.63 13.23 16.63
N CYS A 49 -1.50 12.70 16.13
CA CYS A 49 -1.44 12.18 14.77
C CYS A 49 -2.22 10.86 14.64
N HIS A 50 -3.12 10.80 13.65
CA HIS A 50 -3.97 9.63 13.38
C HIS A 50 -3.17 8.32 13.21
N CYS A 51 -1.92 8.37 12.71
CA CYS A 51 -1.06 7.19 12.53
C CYS A 51 -0.78 6.46 13.86
N TYR A 52 -0.89 7.15 15.00
CA TYR A 52 -0.73 6.54 16.31
C TYR A 52 -2.02 5.96 16.89
N GLU A 53 -3.16 6.09 16.22
CA GLU A 53 -4.39 5.46 16.68
C GLU A 53 -4.24 3.93 16.73
N ALA A 54 -4.80 3.30 17.76
CA ALA A 54 -4.75 1.85 17.93
C ALA A 54 -5.37 1.12 16.72
N SER A 55 -6.40 1.72 16.11
CA SER A 55 -7.06 1.17 14.92
C SER A 55 -6.14 1.16 13.69
N VAL A 56 -5.28 2.17 13.54
CA VAL A 56 -4.32 2.27 12.43
C VAL A 56 -3.17 1.28 12.66
N ARG A 57 -2.59 1.28 13.86
CA ARG A 57 -1.51 0.34 14.23
C ARG A 57 -1.91 -1.13 14.07
N GLU A 58 -3.14 -1.49 14.42
CA GLU A 58 -3.63 -2.86 14.21
C GLU A 58 -3.78 -3.19 12.72
N ARG A 59 -4.25 -2.25 11.90
CA ARG A 59 -4.31 -2.45 10.43
C ARG A 59 -2.91 -2.62 9.84
N ASP A 60 -1.93 -1.85 10.28
CA ASP A 60 -0.55 -1.97 9.82
C ASP A 60 0.04 -3.33 10.19
N ARG A 61 -0.16 -3.78 11.44
CA ARG A 61 0.26 -5.10 11.91
C ARG A 61 -0.36 -6.22 11.07
N LEU A 62 -1.66 -6.14 10.80
CA LEU A 62 -2.39 -7.12 9.98
C LEU A 62 -1.92 -7.12 8.52
N ALA A 63 -1.62 -5.95 7.96
CA ALA A 63 -1.09 -5.83 6.60
C ALA A 63 0.32 -6.44 6.50
N LEU A 64 1.20 -6.13 7.45
CA LEU A 64 2.56 -6.65 7.53
C LEU A 64 2.57 -8.19 7.64
N GLU A 65 1.74 -8.75 8.53
CA GLU A 65 1.58 -10.20 8.71
C GLU A 65 1.09 -10.87 7.42
N ALA A 66 0.06 -10.29 6.78
CA ALA A 66 -0.53 -10.88 5.58
C ALA A 66 0.41 -10.84 4.36
N VAL A 67 1.11 -9.71 4.15
CA VAL A 67 2.09 -9.58 3.07
C VAL A 67 3.30 -10.48 3.32
N GLY A 68 3.81 -10.51 4.57
CA GLY A 68 4.93 -11.38 4.93
C GLY A 68 4.62 -12.87 4.70
N LYS A 69 3.44 -13.32 5.15
CA LYS A 69 2.95 -14.69 4.90
C LYS A 69 2.82 -14.99 3.41
N LEU A 70 2.26 -14.06 2.62
CA LEU A 70 2.09 -14.24 1.18
C LEU A 70 3.43 -14.41 0.47
N LEU A 71 4.45 -13.64 0.87
CA LEU A 71 5.77 -13.64 0.25
C LEU A 71 6.76 -14.63 0.88
N GLY A 72 6.33 -15.40 1.89
CA GLY A 72 7.19 -16.34 2.60
C GLY A 72 8.37 -15.70 3.35
N GLN A 73 8.23 -14.43 3.76
CA GLN A 73 9.30 -13.67 4.43
C GLN A 73 8.77 -12.94 5.67
N THR A 74 9.63 -12.81 6.68
CA THR A 74 9.33 -11.95 7.84
C THR A 74 9.66 -10.50 7.46
N LEU A 75 8.63 -9.66 7.38
CA LEU A 75 8.78 -8.23 7.18
C LEU A 75 8.91 -7.53 8.54
N SER A 76 9.78 -6.52 8.62
CA SER A 76 9.95 -5.69 9.81
C SER A 76 10.43 -4.30 9.42
N THR A 77 10.31 -3.34 10.35
CA THR A 77 10.79 -1.96 10.18
C THR A 77 12.31 -1.83 10.12
N GLN A 78 13.04 -2.93 10.33
CA GLN A 78 14.51 -2.94 10.30
C GLN A 78 15.07 -3.16 8.89
N ASN A 79 14.25 -3.64 7.94
CA ASN A 79 14.71 -4.04 6.62
C ASN A 79 13.97 -3.28 5.51
N ARG A 80 14.71 -3.03 4.42
CA ARG A 80 14.11 -2.52 3.18
C ARG A 80 13.31 -3.63 2.48
N PHE A 81 12.19 -3.23 1.89
CA PHE A 81 11.33 -4.08 1.10
C PHE A 81 11.37 -3.62 -0.38
N GLY A 82 11.98 -4.44 -1.22
CA GLY A 82 11.95 -4.22 -2.67
C GLY A 82 10.61 -4.66 -3.28
N LEU A 83 9.99 -3.76 -4.05
CA LEU A 83 8.76 -4.05 -4.79
C LEU A 83 9.08 -4.25 -6.28
N ASP A 84 9.37 -5.48 -6.68
CA ASP A 84 9.53 -5.85 -8.09
C ASP A 84 8.18 -6.19 -8.77
N ALA A 85 8.23 -6.48 -10.06
CA ALA A 85 7.06 -6.82 -10.86
C ALA A 85 6.38 -8.12 -10.42
N GLU A 86 7.16 -9.11 -10.00
CA GLU A 86 6.65 -10.42 -9.57
C GLU A 86 5.89 -10.28 -8.24
N ARG A 87 6.52 -9.65 -7.24
CA ARG A 87 5.92 -9.35 -5.94
C ARG A 87 4.66 -8.52 -6.10
N LEU A 88 4.70 -7.47 -6.95
CA LEU A 88 3.53 -6.65 -7.21
C LEU A 88 2.38 -7.48 -7.83
N ALA A 89 2.68 -8.35 -8.79
CA ALA A 89 1.69 -9.22 -9.43
C ALA A 89 1.08 -10.21 -8.44
N VAL A 90 1.90 -10.90 -7.63
CA VAL A 90 1.45 -11.84 -6.59
C VAL A 90 0.56 -11.14 -5.57
N MET A 91 0.99 -9.98 -5.07
CA MET A 91 0.19 -9.17 -4.14
C MET A 91 -1.14 -8.74 -4.74
N ARG A 92 -1.19 -8.37 -6.02
CA ARG A 92 -2.43 -8.01 -6.71
C ARG A 92 -3.36 -9.19 -6.92
N SER A 93 -2.86 -10.36 -7.30
CA SER A 93 -3.68 -11.58 -7.43
C SER A 93 -4.32 -11.93 -6.10
N ALA A 94 -3.51 -12.01 -5.03
CA ALA A 94 -3.99 -12.30 -3.69
C ALA A 94 -5.01 -11.25 -3.18
N PHE A 95 -4.82 -9.98 -3.54
CA PHE A 95 -5.75 -8.92 -3.20
C PHE A 95 -7.08 -9.02 -3.97
N ALA A 96 -7.06 -9.42 -5.23
CA ALA A 96 -8.25 -9.65 -6.05
C ALA A 96 -9.05 -10.89 -5.60
N GLU A 97 -8.34 -11.96 -5.22
CA GLU A 97 -8.92 -13.21 -4.67
C GLU A 97 -9.43 -13.06 -3.23
N GLY A 98 -9.08 -11.96 -2.56
CA GLY A 98 -9.50 -11.68 -1.19
C GLY A 98 -8.60 -12.27 -0.10
N THR A 99 -7.52 -12.98 -0.46
CA THR A 99 -6.60 -13.62 0.49
C THR A 99 -5.65 -12.61 1.18
N LEU A 100 -5.45 -11.43 0.59
CA LEU A 100 -4.67 -10.32 1.15
C LEU A 100 -5.57 -9.19 1.71
N ARG A 101 -6.66 -9.52 2.41
CA ARG A 101 -7.69 -8.54 2.86
C ARG A 101 -7.88 -8.42 4.37
N LYS A 102 -7.08 -9.11 5.21
CA LYS A 102 -7.26 -9.11 6.68
C LYS A 102 -7.30 -7.70 7.29
N ALA A 103 -6.44 -6.79 6.84
CA ALA A 103 -6.44 -5.39 7.28
C ALA A 103 -7.63 -4.54 6.73
N CYS A 104 -8.37 -5.06 5.74
CA CYS A 104 -9.42 -4.34 5.04
C CYS A 104 -10.84 -4.54 5.61
N GLU A 105 -11.05 -5.48 6.53
CA GLU A 105 -12.39 -5.89 7.02
C GLU A 105 -13.25 -4.72 7.54
N ARG A 106 -12.62 -3.66 8.05
CA ARG A 106 -13.30 -2.45 8.54
C ARG A 106 -12.79 -1.18 7.85
N CYS A 107 -12.29 -1.29 6.63
CA CYS A 107 -11.83 -0.15 5.86
C CYS A 107 -13.00 0.44 5.06
N GLU A 108 -13.25 1.75 5.20
CA GLU A 108 -14.29 2.46 4.45
C GLU A 108 -14.11 2.35 2.93
N TRP A 109 -12.87 2.20 2.47
CA TRP A 109 -12.51 2.08 1.05
C TRP A 109 -12.60 0.65 0.51
N SER A 110 -12.98 -0.34 1.34
CA SER A 110 -12.94 -1.76 0.95
C SER A 110 -13.70 -2.03 -0.36
N ASN A 111 -14.91 -1.48 -0.51
CA ASN A 111 -15.73 -1.66 -1.72
C ASN A 111 -15.08 -1.05 -2.98
N LEU A 112 -14.47 0.13 -2.85
CA LEU A 112 -13.74 0.76 -3.95
C LEU A 112 -12.54 -0.11 -4.35
N CYS A 113 -11.74 -0.53 -3.39
CA CYS A 113 -10.58 -1.38 -3.62
C CYS A 113 -10.96 -2.75 -4.20
N THR A 114 -12.12 -3.30 -3.82
CA THR A 114 -12.65 -4.54 -4.42
C THR A 114 -13.01 -4.33 -5.89
N ARG A 115 -13.74 -3.26 -6.23
CA ARG A 115 -14.05 -2.93 -7.62
C ARG A 115 -12.80 -2.76 -8.47
N ILE A 116 -11.81 -2.01 -7.98
CA ILE A 116 -10.55 -1.80 -8.70
C ILE A 116 -9.85 -3.14 -8.97
N ALA A 117 -9.83 -4.04 -7.99
CA ALA A 117 -9.12 -5.31 -8.08
C ALA A 117 -9.85 -6.36 -8.95
N THR A 118 -11.18 -6.39 -8.96
CA THR A 118 -11.96 -7.45 -9.62
C THR A 118 -12.62 -7.02 -10.92
N THR A 119 -13.11 -5.79 -10.99
CA THR A 119 -13.86 -5.25 -12.13
C THR A 119 -12.95 -4.45 -13.04
N ASP A 120 -12.21 -3.49 -12.47
CA ASP A 120 -11.38 -2.59 -13.26
C ASP A 120 -10.00 -3.19 -13.58
N GLN A 121 -9.68 -4.37 -13.02
CA GLN A 121 -8.44 -5.11 -13.25
C GLN A 121 -7.19 -4.23 -13.04
N PHE A 122 -7.21 -3.41 -11.99
CA PHE A 122 -6.17 -2.44 -11.64
C PHE A 122 -5.91 -1.36 -12.71
N HIS A 123 -6.81 -1.16 -13.67
CA HIS A 123 -6.71 -0.08 -14.65
C HIS A 123 -6.68 1.29 -13.94
N GLY A 124 -5.72 2.14 -14.34
CA GLY A 124 -5.55 3.48 -13.77
C GLY A 124 -4.88 3.52 -12.40
N VAL A 125 -4.44 2.38 -11.85
CA VAL A 125 -3.62 2.35 -10.63
C VAL A 125 -2.26 2.97 -10.91
N LYS A 126 -1.80 3.82 -9.99
CA LYS A 126 -0.62 4.66 -10.15
C LYS A 126 0.72 3.94 -9.96
N ILE A 127 0.72 2.85 -9.21
CA ILE A 127 1.93 2.08 -8.91
C ILE A 127 2.05 0.95 -9.92
N THR A 128 3.10 0.98 -10.73
CA THR A 128 3.32 0.01 -11.79
C THR A 128 4.75 -0.48 -11.76
N ARG A 129 4.97 -1.78 -11.95
CA ARG A 129 6.32 -2.32 -12.13
C ARG A 129 6.34 -3.05 -13.47
N PRO A 130 7.01 -2.50 -14.50
CA PRO A 130 7.20 -3.25 -15.72
C PRO A 130 8.02 -4.50 -15.40
N PRO A 131 7.80 -5.64 -16.10
CA PRO A 131 8.71 -6.76 -16.03
C PRO A 131 10.13 -6.25 -16.32
N ALA A 132 11.13 -6.75 -15.61
CA ALA A 132 12.51 -6.41 -15.93
C ALA A 132 12.75 -6.74 -17.41
N SER A 133 13.17 -5.74 -18.20
CA SER A 133 13.70 -5.97 -19.53
C SER A 133 14.94 -6.82 -19.36
N GLY A 134 14.87 -8.09 -19.81
CA GLY A 134 16.02 -8.99 -19.83
C GLY A 134 17.13 -8.52 -20.75
#